data_AF-A0A8S3K256-F1
#
_entry.id   AF-A0A8S3K256-F1
#
_cell.length_a   1.000
_cell.length_b   1.000
_cell.length_c   1.000
_cell.angle_alpha   90.00
_cell.angle_beta   90.00
_cell.angle_gamma   90.00
#
_symmetry.space_group_name_H-M   'P 1'
#
loop_
_entity.id
_entity.type
_entity.pdbx_description
1 polymer ?
#
loop_
_entity_poly.entity_id
_entity_poly.type
_entity_poly.pdbx_seq_one_letter_code
_entity_poly.pdbx_strand_id
1 'polypeptide(L)'
;VQKERDRLGRQRNHNYNSRMDTTKSTTRLHGDVDEDDDLSIMALLRAEQTAKEYIGRQIQLDRHPSNTERVQATLETIGISMNYQLRSLIEWAKDLKGFIELSDNDKIALLRGHTGENLVLGLACRSLNCDDYLL
;
A
#
# COMPACT_ATOMS: atom_id res chain seq x y z
N VAL A 1 35.25 -43.05 14.31
CA VAL A 1 34.58 -41.81 14.80
C VAL A 1 34.82 -40.59 13.91
N GLN A 2 36.02 -40.33 13.38
CA GLN A 2 36.24 -39.15 12.50
C GLN A 2 35.62 -39.29 11.09
N LYS A 3 35.61 -40.50 10.49
CA LYS A 3 35.03 -40.75 9.15
C LYS A 3 33.51 -40.59 9.06
N GLU A 4 32.78 -40.62 10.18
CA GLU A 4 31.31 -40.40 10.18
C GLU A 4 30.94 -38.91 10.22
N ARG A 5 31.78 -38.06 10.84
CA ARG A 5 31.53 -36.62 10.92
C ARG A 5 31.63 -35.93 9.55
N ASP A 6 32.53 -36.41 8.69
CA ASP A 6 32.71 -35.86 7.33
C ASP A 6 31.57 -36.25 6.36
N ARG A 7 30.89 -37.38 6.63
CA ARG A 7 29.72 -37.83 5.83
C ARG A 7 28.50 -36.94 6.09
N LEU A 8 28.27 -36.59 7.35
CA LEU A 8 27.15 -35.72 7.76
C LEU A 8 27.27 -34.29 7.22
N GLY A 9 28.50 -33.78 7.03
CA GLY A 9 28.74 -32.47 6.42
C GLY A 9 28.35 -32.40 4.94
N ARG A 10 28.61 -33.45 4.16
CA ARG A 10 28.26 -33.48 2.72
C ARG A 10 26.76 -33.69 2.47
N GLN A 11 26.09 -34.46 3.32
CA GLN A 11 24.66 -34.76 3.18
C GLN A 11 23.76 -33.56 3.54
N ARG A 12 24.20 -32.71 4.47
CA ARG A 12 23.51 -31.43 4.77
C ARG A 12 23.60 -30.43 3.62
N ASN A 13 24.75 -30.34 2.96
CA ASN A 13 24.94 -29.37 1.87
C ASN A 13 24.19 -29.76 0.59
N HIS A 14 23.98 -31.05 0.33
CA HIS A 14 23.20 -31.50 -0.83
C HIS A 14 21.70 -31.19 -0.68
N ASN A 15 21.17 -31.21 0.55
CA ASN A 15 19.76 -30.89 0.83
C ASN A 15 19.45 -29.39 0.80
N TYR A 16 20.43 -28.51 0.99
CA TYR A 16 20.20 -27.06 0.92
C TYR A 16 20.06 -26.56 -0.53
N ASN A 17 20.77 -27.18 -1.48
CA ASN A 17 20.64 -26.84 -2.91
C ASN A 17 19.43 -27.50 -3.57
N SER A 18 18.94 -28.65 -3.08
CA SER A 18 17.78 -29.34 -3.67
C SER A 18 16.43 -28.68 -3.36
N ARG A 19 16.36 -27.75 -2.41
CA ARG A 19 15.10 -27.10 -1.99
C ARG A 19 14.86 -25.74 -2.68
N MET A 20 15.75 -25.30 -3.57
CA MET A 20 15.60 -24.06 -4.34
C MET A 20 15.12 -24.26 -5.79
N ASP A 21 14.82 -25.49 -6.22
CA ASP A 21 14.47 -25.80 -7.62
C ASP A 21 13.02 -26.27 -7.86
N THR A 22 12.10 -26.08 -6.90
CA THR A 22 10.69 -26.48 -7.08
C THR A 22 9.71 -25.32 -7.05
N THR A 23 9.87 -24.35 -7.97
CA THR A 23 8.77 -23.48 -8.40
C THR A 23 8.95 -23.04 -9.85
N LYS A 24 8.99 -23.98 -10.79
CA LYS A 24 8.62 -23.72 -12.19
C LYS A 24 7.92 -24.93 -12.76
N SER A 25 6.59 -24.84 -12.88
CA SER A 25 5.81 -25.19 -14.08
C SER A 25 4.39 -25.62 -13.70
N THR A 26 3.40 -24.78 -14.00
CA THR A 26 2.10 -25.24 -14.48
C THR A 26 1.54 -24.15 -15.41
N THR A 27 1.56 -24.51 -16.69
CA THR A 27 0.65 -24.06 -17.75
C THR A 27 0.84 -22.63 -18.29
N ARG A 28 1.62 -22.58 -19.36
CA ARG A 28 1.55 -21.57 -20.41
C ARG A 28 0.20 -21.72 -21.13
N LEU A 29 -0.61 -20.67 -21.10
CA LEU A 29 -1.46 -20.32 -22.24
C LEU A 29 -1.01 -18.92 -22.70
N HIS A 30 -0.91 -18.81 -24.00
CA HIS A 30 -0.28 -17.75 -24.77
C HIS A 30 -1.08 -16.45 -24.71
N GLY A 31 -0.44 -15.41 -24.17
CA GLY A 31 -0.79 -14.00 -24.26
C GLY A 31 0.42 -13.23 -23.77
N ASP A 32 0.86 -12.23 -24.51
CA ASP A 32 2.11 -11.49 -24.30
C ASP A 32 2.24 -11.04 -22.84
N VAL A 33 3.30 -11.50 -22.16
CA VAL A 33 3.62 -11.09 -20.80
C VAL A 33 4.42 -9.81 -20.92
N ASP A 34 3.72 -8.72 -21.20
CA ASP A 34 4.28 -7.40 -20.90
C ASP A 34 4.44 -7.28 -19.38
N GLU A 35 5.62 -6.84 -18.98
CA GLU A 35 6.01 -6.52 -17.61
C GLU A 35 5.19 -5.34 -17.08
N ASP A 36 3.89 -5.53 -16.87
CA ASP A 36 3.06 -4.60 -16.11
C ASP A 36 3.16 -4.93 -14.62
N ASP A 37 4.25 -4.41 -14.04
CA ASP A 37 4.52 -4.35 -12.59
C ASP A 37 3.54 -3.40 -11.85
N ASP A 38 2.36 -3.15 -12.41
CA ASP A 38 1.42 -2.10 -12.00
C ASP A 38 0.73 -2.40 -10.65
N LEU A 39 0.56 -3.69 -10.36
CA LEU A 39 0.06 -4.17 -9.06
C LEU A 39 1.17 -4.74 -8.18
N SER A 40 2.43 -4.44 -8.48
CA SER A 40 3.54 -4.87 -7.65
C SER A 40 3.54 -4.13 -6.33
N ILE A 41 4.11 -4.76 -5.30
CA ILE A 41 4.29 -4.12 -3.98
C ILE A 41 5.04 -2.81 -4.13
N MET A 42 5.97 -2.72 -5.09
CA MET A 42 6.76 -1.52 -5.34
C MET A 42 5.92 -0.41 -5.98
N ALA A 43 5.07 -0.73 -6.94
CA ALA A 43 4.14 0.22 -7.53
C ALA A 43 3.14 0.77 -6.49
N LEU A 44 2.54 -0.12 -5.68
CA LEU A 44 1.63 0.27 -4.60
C LEU A 44 2.31 1.14 -3.54
N LEU A 45 3.55 0.81 -3.18
CA LEU A 45 4.33 1.59 -2.22
C LEU A 45 4.66 2.99 -2.75
N ARG A 46 4.99 3.09 -4.04
CA ARG A 46 5.23 4.38 -4.69
C ARG A 46 3.97 5.23 -4.73
N ALA A 47 2.84 4.65 -5.15
CA ALA A 47 1.55 5.34 -5.17
C ALA A 47 1.19 5.88 -3.77
N GLU A 48 1.42 5.08 -2.73
CA GLU A 48 1.20 5.47 -1.33
C GLU A 48 2.10 6.64 -0.90
N GLN A 49 3.36 6.65 -1.34
CA GLN A 49 4.29 7.75 -1.05
C GLN A 49 3.81 9.06 -1.71
N THR A 50 3.46 9.02 -2.99
CA THR A 50 2.90 10.18 -3.71
C THR A 50 1.64 10.72 -3.00
N ALA A 51 0.74 9.82 -2.60
CA ALA A 51 -0.51 10.17 -1.94
C ALA A 51 -0.27 10.82 -0.57
N LYS A 52 0.70 10.33 0.21
CA LYS A 52 1.12 10.92 1.48
C LYS A 52 1.74 12.30 1.31
N GLU A 53 2.60 12.48 0.32
CA GLU A 53 3.18 13.78 0.01
C GLU A 53 2.12 14.81 -0.39
N TYR A 54 1.09 14.37 -1.12
CA TYR A 54 -0.06 15.21 -1.43
C TYR A 54 -0.76 15.70 -0.15
N ILE A 55 -1.15 14.78 0.75
CA ILE A 55 -1.79 15.15 2.03
C ILE A 55 -0.88 16.06 2.85
N GLY A 56 0.40 15.73 2.96
CA GLY A 56 1.38 16.52 3.73
C GLY A 56 1.44 17.97 3.24
N ARG A 57 1.46 18.17 1.91
CA ARG A 57 1.42 19.51 1.31
C ARG A 57 0.09 20.22 1.57
N GLN A 58 -1.04 19.55 1.42
CA GLN A 58 -2.36 20.17 1.69
C GLN A 58 -2.49 20.62 3.15
N ILE A 59 -2.09 19.76 4.11
CA ILE A 59 -2.12 20.09 5.54
C ILE A 59 -1.19 21.26 5.86
N GLN A 60 -0.03 21.38 5.20
CA GLN A 60 0.90 22.49 5.41
C GLN A 60 0.33 23.83 4.92
N LEU A 61 -0.39 23.84 3.80
CA LEU A 61 -1.01 25.06 3.26
C LEU A 61 -2.10 25.60 4.20
N ASP A 62 -2.82 24.71 4.87
CA ASP A 62 -3.91 25.07 5.78
C ASP A 62 -3.49 25.30 7.24
N ARG A 63 -2.30 24.80 7.62
CA ARG A 63 -1.82 24.93 9.00
C ARG A 63 -1.31 26.34 9.26
N HIS A 64 -1.96 27.05 10.17
CA HIS A 64 -1.40 28.27 10.75
C HIS A 64 -0.16 27.92 11.59
N PRO A 65 0.98 28.63 11.45
CA PRO A 65 2.26 28.28 12.08
C PRO A 65 2.25 28.23 13.61
N SER A 66 1.23 28.79 14.27
CA SER A 66 1.05 28.74 15.73
C SER A 66 0.35 27.48 16.24
N ASN A 67 -0.19 26.62 15.37
CA ASN A 67 -1.01 25.47 15.77
C ASN A 67 -0.19 24.18 15.68
N THR A 68 0.69 23.96 16.66
CA THR A 68 1.51 22.75 16.79
C THR A 68 0.93 21.73 17.78
N GLU A 69 -0.07 22.12 18.56
CA GLU A 69 -0.73 21.27 19.54
C GLU A 69 -1.83 20.40 18.90
N ARG A 70 -2.08 19.23 19.49
CA ARG A 70 -3.23 18.40 19.11
C ARG A 70 -4.49 19.05 19.66
N VAL A 71 -5.36 19.52 18.76
CA VAL A 71 -6.62 20.15 19.11
C VAL A 71 -7.76 19.16 18.87
N GLN A 72 -8.76 19.15 19.74
CA GLN A 72 -9.98 18.39 19.53
C GLN A 72 -10.65 18.82 18.22
N ALA A 73 -10.91 17.86 17.33
CA ALA A 73 -11.47 18.14 16.02
C ALA A 73 -12.92 18.62 16.12
N THR A 74 -13.26 19.67 15.36
CA THR A 74 -14.65 20.09 15.10
C THR A 74 -15.19 19.39 13.86
N LEU A 75 -16.52 19.36 13.68
CA LEU A 75 -17.15 18.79 12.49
C LEU A 75 -16.60 19.39 11.18
N GLU A 76 -16.31 20.70 11.19
CA GLU A 76 -15.71 21.40 10.06
C GLU A 76 -14.31 20.87 9.74
N THR A 77 -13.44 20.77 10.76
CA THR A 77 -12.07 20.25 10.57
C THR A 77 -12.05 18.77 10.16
N ILE A 78 -13.02 17.97 10.63
CA ILE A 78 -13.22 16.59 10.20
C ILE A 78 -13.61 16.56 8.72
N GLY A 79 -14.57 17.39 8.30
CA GLY A 79 -14.99 17.49 6.91
C GLY A 79 -13.85 17.90 5.97
N ILE A 80 -13.02 18.85 6.38
CA ILE A 80 -11.82 19.27 5.64
C ILE A 80 -10.80 18.11 5.56
N SER A 81 -10.52 17.44 6.68
CA SER A 81 -9.62 16.28 6.73
C SER A 81 -10.10 15.14 5.82
N MET A 82 -11.41 14.85 5.83
CA MET A 82 -12.01 13.88 4.92
C MET A 82 -11.78 14.30 3.47
N ASN A 83 -12.03 15.55 3.10
CA ASN A 83 -11.82 16.05 1.75
C ASN A 83 -10.37 15.83 1.26
N TYR A 84 -9.38 16.11 2.10
CA TYR A 84 -7.98 15.84 1.75
C TYR A 84 -7.66 14.36 1.58
N GLN A 85 -8.20 13.51 2.44
CA GLN A 85 -8.04 12.06 2.30
C GLN A 85 -8.71 11.53 1.02
N LEU A 86 -9.88 12.05 0.64
CA LEU A 86 -10.55 11.69 -0.61
C LEU A 86 -9.73 12.07 -1.85
N ARG A 87 -9.16 13.28 -1.85
CA ARG A 87 -8.30 13.73 -2.95
C ARG A 87 -7.02 12.89 -3.02
N SER A 88 -6.44 12.56 -1.87
CA SER A 88 -5.27 11.69 -1.80
C SER A 88 -5.53 10.29 -2.34
N LEU A 89 -6.70 9.70 -2.05
CA LEU A 89 -7.11 8.41 -2.62
C LEU A 89 -7.19 8.44 -4.14
N ILE A 90 -7.64 9.58 -4.71
CA ILE A 90 -7.65 9.79 -6.16
C ILE A 90 -6.22 9.88 -6.70
N GLU A 91 -5.32 10.60 -6.03
CA GLU A 91 -3.91 10.67 -6.44
C GLU A 91 -3.22 9.30 -6.36
N TRP A 92 -3.48 8.53 -5.31
CA TRP A 92 -3.01 7.14 -5.20
C TRP A 92 -3.50 6.28 -6.38
N ALA A 93 -4.79 6.35 -6.70
CA ALA A 93 -5.37 5.54 -7.77
C ALA A 93 -4.84 5.92 -9.17
N LYS A 94 -4.49 7.21 -9.38
CA LYS A 94 -3.89 7.69 -10.64
C LYS A 94 -2.48 7.14 -10.88
N ASP A 95 -1.77 6.70 -9.85
CA ASP A 95 -0.44 6.12 -10.01
C ASP A 95 -0.49 4.66 -10.48
N LEU A 96 -1.68 4.06 -10.58
CA LEU A 96 -1.93 2.69 -11.02
C LEU A 96 -2.45 2.70 -12.48
N LYS A 97 -1.66 2.19 -13.43
CA LYS A 97 -2.02 2.11 -14.86
C LYS A 97 -3.32 1.35 -15.10
N GLY A 98 -3.49 0.20 -14.45
CA GLY A 98 -4.67 -0.64 -14.58
C GLY A 98 -5.94 0.06 -14.08
N PHE A 99 -5.83 1.01 -13.15
CA PHE A 99 -6.94 1.87 -12.77
C PHE A 99 -7.23 2.95 -13.83
N ILE A 100 -6.18 3.53 -14.43
CA ILE A 100 -6.31 4.55 -15.49
C ILE A 100 -6.95 3.98 -16.75
N GLU A 101 -6.73 2.71 -17.05
CA GLU A 101 -7.27 2.03 -18.24
C GLU A 101 -8.78 1.70 -18.14
N LEU A 102 -9.35 1.74 -16.94
CA LEU A 102 -10.78 1.50 -16.73
C LEU A 102 -11.65 2.59 -17.37
N SER A 103 -12.92 2.24 -17.65
CA SER A 103 -13.90 3.25 -18.06
C SER A 103 -14.14 4.28 -16.96
N ASP A 104 -14.51 5.51 -17.31
CA ASP A 104 -14.76 6.55 -16.31
C ASP A 104 -15.91 6.18 -15.36
N ASN A 105 -16.90 5.44 -15.85
CA ASN A 105 -17.98 4.91 -15.03
C ASN A 105 -17.47 3.91 -13.99
N ASP A 106 -16.55 3.02 -14.39
CA ASP A 106 -15.97 2.02 -13.48
C ASP A 106 -15.04 2.68 -12.46
N LYS A 107 -14.23 3.66 -12.86
CA LYS A 107 -13.42 4.47 -11.94
C LYS A 107 -14.27 5.14 -10.87
N ILE A 108 -15.37 5.79 -11.29
CA ILE A 108 -16.31 6.45 -10.38
C ILE A 108 -16.99 5.43 -9.47
N ALA A 109 -17.41 4.29 -10.01
CA ALA A 109 -18.07 3.24 -9.24
C ALA A 109 -17.14 2.65 -8.15
N LEU A 110 -15.89 2.33 -8.52
CA LEU A 110 -14.88 1.83 -7.58
C LEU A 110 -14.57 2.84 -6.48
N LEU A 111 -14.31 4.10 -6.84
CA LEU A 111 -14.01 5.13 -5.85
C LEU A 111 -15.20 5.35 -4.92
N ARG A 112 -16.43 5.48 -5.44
CA ARG A 112 -17.62 5.71 -4.61
C ARG A 112 -17.96 4.52 -3.72
N GLY A 113 -17.74 3.29 -4.20
CA GLY A 113 -18.05 2.07 -3.45
C GLY A 113 -17.19 1.88 -2.21
N HIS A 114 -15.91 2.24 -2.27
CA HIS A 114 -14.92 1.88 -1.23
C HIS A 114 -14.33 3.06 -0.46
N THR A 115 -14.71 4.30 -0.80
CA THR A 115 -14.18 5.48 -0.13
C THR A 115 -14.43 5.48 1.39
N GLY A 116 -15.64 5.09 1.83
CA GLY A 116 -15.96 5.05 3.26
C GLY A 116 -15.07 4.09 4.03
N GLU A 117 -14.82 2.92 3.45
CA GLU A 117 -13.93 1.89 4.02
C GLU A 117 -12.48 2.39 4.09
N ASN A 118 -11.98 3.01 3.01
CA ASN A 118 -10.63 3.56 2.96
C ASN A 118 -10.40 4.67 4.02
N LEU A 119 -11.40 5.53 4.24
CA LEU A 119 -11.31 6.56 5.29
C LEU A 119 -11.20 5.93 6.68
N VAL A 120 -12.06 4.94 6.99
CA VAL A 120 -12.05 4.26 8.28
C VAL A 120 -10.77 3.44 8.48
N LEU A 121 -10.31 2.74 7.45
CA LEU A 121 -9.08 1.97 7.49
C LEU A 121 -7.87 2.88 7.72
N GLY A 122 -7.76 3.98 6.97
CA GLY A 122 -6.68 4.96 7.14
C GLY A 122 -6.69 5.59 8.54
N LEU A 123 -7.88 5.94 9.04
CA LEU A 123 -8.07 6.45 10.41
C LEU A 123 -7.61 5.44 11.46
N ALA A 124 -8.04 4.19 11.34
CA ALA A 124 -7.68 3.12 12.26
C ALA A 124 -6.17 2.86 12.25
N CYS A 125 -5.55 2.73 11.07
CA CYS A 125 -4.12 2.50 10.91
C CYS A 125 -3.26 3.61 11.54
N ARG A 126 -3.65 4.88 11.39
CA ARG A 126 -2.94 6.00 12.02
C ARG A 126 -3.17 6.07 13.53
N SER A 127 -4.30 5.56 14.01
CA SER A 127 -4.69 5.61 15.43
C SER A 127 -4.23 4.39 16.22
N LEU A 128 -3.55 3.41 15.62
CA LEU A 128 -3.12 2.16 16.29
C LEU A 128 -2.33 2.37 17.59
N ASN A 129 -1.59 3.47 17.69
CA ASN A 129 -0.76 3.80 18.87
C ASN A 129 -1.41 4.87 19.76
N CYS A 130 -2.71 5.13 19.59
CA CYS A 130 -3.46 6.09 20.38
C CYS A 130 -4.40 5.34 21.33
N ASP A 131 -4.28 5.65 22.62
CA ASP A 131 -5.23 5.16 23.62
C ASP A 131 -6.34 6.22 23.80
N ASP A 132 -7.59 5.79 23.63
CA ASP A 132 -8.81 6.57 23.88
C ASP A 132 -9.12 7.77 22.96
N TYR A 133 -8.39 7.95 21.84
CA TYR A 133 -8.73 8.94 20.80
C TYR A 133 -8.30 8.51 19.40
N LEU A 134 -8.87 9.16 18.37
CA LEU A 134 -8.56 8.94 16.95
C LEU A 134 -7.85 10.16 16.34
N LEU A 135 -6.96 9.92 15.37
CA LEU A 135 -6.12 10.93 14.68
C LEU A 135 -6.65 11.37 13.30
#